data_AF-A0A7C3DBM7-F1
#
_entry.id   AF-A0A7C3DBM7-F1
#
_cell.length_a   1.000
_cell.length_b   1.000
_cell.length_c   1.000
_cell.angle_alpha   90.00
_cell.angle_beta   90.00
_cell.angle_gamma   90.00
#
_symmetry.space_group_name_H-M   'P 1'
#
loop_
_entity.id
_entity.type
_entity.pdbx_description
1 polymer ?
#
loop_
_entity_poly.entity_id
_entity_poly.type
_entity_poly.pdbx_seq_one_letter_code
_entity_poly.pdbx_strand_id
1 'polypeptide(L)'
;AMQANPVYWQKYYSGDTAAQAFARKYSFSDRSRYYWPVPAVQAALDKLLENLAARPLPLSLLSQYMPAQYRRIREGKLANDPRELILDGVTAVLPDYAWACRDR
;
A
#
# COMPACT_ATOMS: atom_id res chain seq x y z
N ALA A 1 -15.57 4.09 -3.17
CA ALA A 1 -15.91 2.68 -2.91
C ALA A 1 -16.32 2.43 -1.46
N MET A 2 -15.42 2.58 -0.47
CA MET A 2 -15.72 2.24 0.94
C MET A 2 -16.90 3.01 1.56
N GLN A 3 -17.04 4.32 1.29
CA GLN A 3 -18.17 5.10 1.81
C GLN A 3 -19.50 4.72 1.14
N ALA A 4 -19.48 4.48 -0.18
CA ALA A 4 -20.66 4.12 -0.96
C ALA A 4 -21.21 2.72 -0.62
N ASN A 5 -20.33 1.80 -0.23
CA ASN A 5 -20.72 0.47 0.25
C ASN A 5 -19.99 0.17 1.56
N PRO A 6 -20.56 0.48 2.73
CA PRO A 6 -19.86 0.35 4.02
C PRO A 6 -19.88 -1.06 4.62
N VAL A 7 -20.50 -2.04 3.95
CA VAL A 7 -20.80 -3.38 4.50
C VAL A 7 -19.59 -4.11 5.07
N TYR A 8 -18.40 -3.95 4.45
CA TYR A 8 -17.20 -4.68 4.86
C TYR A 8 -16.47 -4.05 6.05
N TRP A 9 -16.75 -2.81 6.44
CA TRP A 9 -16.00 -2.13 7.51
C TRP A 9 -16.87 -1.58 8.64
N GLN A 10 -18.16 -1.27 8.40
CA GLN A 10 -19.01 -0.57 9.37
C GLN A 10 -19.16 -1.29 10.72
N LYS A 11 -19.10 -2.63 10.74
CA LYS A 11 -19.19 -3.43 11.98
C LYS A 11 -17.87 -3.45 12.78
N TYR A 12 -16.76 -3.03 12.16
CA TYR A 12 -15.41 -3.10 12.74
C TYR A 12 -14.91 -1.74 13.21
N TYR A 13 -15.34 -0.65 12.57
CA TYR A 13 -14.88 0.70 12.89
C TYR A 13 -16.00 1.47 13.58
N SER A 14 -15.84 1.69 14.89
CA SER A 14 -16.72 2.49 15.73
C SER A 14 -16.21 3.93 15.89
N GLY A 15 -16.95 4.74 16.64
CA GLY A 15 -16.61 6.14 16.90
C GLY A 15 -17.22 7.09 15.89
N ASP A 16 -16.80 8.35 15.96
CA ASP A 16 -17.29 9.42 15.09
C ASP A 16 -16.81 9.27 13.64
N THR A 17 -17.27 10.16 12.78
CA THR A 17 -16.92 10.16 11.35
C THR A 17 -15.42 10.33 11.09
N ALA A 18 -14.71 11.07 11.94
CA ALA A 18 -13.27 11.28 11.82
C ALA A 18 -12.49 10.00 12.22
N ALA A 19 -12.86 9.37 13.33
CA ALA A 19 -12.31 8.10 13.78
C ALA A 19 -12.54 6.99 12.74
N GLN A 20 -13.74 6.92 12.17
CA GLN A 20 -14.03 5.96 11.10
C GLN A 20 -13.24 6.27 9.82
N ALA A 21 -13.04 7.55 9.47
CA ALA A 21 -12.23 7.94 8.32
C ALA A 21 -10.75 7.57 8.50
N PHE A 22 -10.23 7.75 9.72
CA PHE A 22 -8.89 7.30 10.10
C PHE A 22 -8.79 5.77 10.01
N ALA A 23 -9.73 5.05 10.62
CA ALA A 23 -9.72 3.59 10.64
C ALA A 23 -9.80 2.96 9.25
N ARG A 24 -10.59 3.53 8.32
CA ARG A 24 -10.64 3.08 6.93
C ARG A 24 -9.29 3.18 6.20
N LYS A 25 -8.37 4.03 6.64
CA LYS A 25 -7.05 4.22 6.03
C LYS A 25 -5.94 3.48 6.76
N TYR A 26 -6.01 3.40 8.09
CA TYR A 26 -4.85 3.05 8.92
C TYR A 26 -5.09 1.92 9.93
N SER A 27 -6.31 1.39 10.02
CA SER A 27 -6.57 0.27 10.93
C SER A 27 -5.87 -1.01 10.48
N PHE A 28 -5.22 -1.70 11.41
CA PHE A 28 -4.60 -3.01 11.19
C PHE A 28 -5.60 -4.13 10.82
N SER A 29 -6.91 -3.89 10.98
CA SER A 29 -7.92 -4.85 10.49
C SER A 29 -7.99 -4.92 8.96
N ASP A 30 -7.41 -3.93 8.26
CA ASP A 30 -7.33 -3.85 6.79
C ASP A 30 -8.64 -4.23 6.09
N ARG A 31 -9.73 -3.53 6.43
CA ARG A 31 -11.03 -3.76 5.79
C ARG A 31 -11.08 -3.17 4.38
N SER A 32 -10.09 -2.34 4.01
CA SER A 32 -9.85 -1.86 2.65
C SER A 32 -9.63 -2.99 1.65
N ARG A 33 -9.07 -4.14 2.06
CA ARG A 33 -8.76 -5.25 1.14
C ARG A 33 -9.96 -5.75 0.31
N TYR A 34 -11.16 -5.69 0.87
CA TYR A 34 -12.39 -6.12 0.20
C TYR A 34 -12.82 -5.18 -0.94
N TYR A 35 -12.17 -4.02 -1.07
CA TYR A 35 -12.49 -3.01 -2.07
C TYR A 35 -11.48 -2.95 -3.22
N TRP A 36 -10.33 -3.64 -3.12
CA TRP A 36 -9.41 -3.80 -4.26
C TRP A 36 -10.05 -4.40 -5.52
N PRO A 37 -10.98 -5.38 -5.45
CA PRO A 37 -11.63 -5.90 -6.66
C PRO A 37 -12.72 -5.00 -7.24
N VAL A 38 -13.04 -3.85 -6.61
CA VAL A 38 -14.06 -2.94 -7.13
C VAL A 38 -13.54 -2.29 -8.42
N PRO A 39 -14.29 -2.35 -9.55
CA PRO A 39 -13.79 -1.85 -10.84
C PRO A 39 -13.31 -0.40 -10.82
N ALA A 40 -14.03 0.49 -10.11
CA ALA A 40 -13.63 1.88 -9.98
C ALA A 40 -12.32 2.07 -9.17
N VAL A 41 -12.00 1.15 -8.25
CA VAL A 41 -10.74 1.17 -7.49
C VAL A 41 -9.60 0.66 -8.36
N GLN A 42 -9.81 -0.42 -9.12
CA GLN A 42 -8.82 -0.95 -10.07
C GLN A 42 -8.48 0.11 -11.13
N ALA A 43 -9.48 0.70 -11.78
CA ALA A 43 -9.25 1.75 -12.79
C ALA A 43 -8.50 2.97 -12.22
N ALA A 44 -8.78 3.34 -10.97
CA ALA A 44 -8.05 4.42 -10.31
C ALA A 44 -6.59 4.04 -9.98
N LEU A 45 -6.35 2.80 -9.55
CA LEU A 45 -5.01 2.27 -9.31
C LEU A 45 -4.21 2.20 -10.62
N ASP A 46 -4.79 1.64 -11.68
CA ASP A 46 -4.12 1.52 -12.98
C ASP A 46 -3.72 2.88 -13.52
N LYS A 47 -4.63 3.85 -13.50
CA LYS A 47 -4.32 5.24 -13.88
C LYS A 47 -3.20 5.85 -13.03
N LEU A 48 -3.15 5.55 -11.73
CA LEU A 48 -2.08 6.02 -10.86
C LEU A 48 -0.74 5.39 -11.26
N LEU A 49 -0.70 4.07 -11.46
CA LEU A 49 0.51 3.35 -11.85
C LEU A 49 1.04 3.83 -13.21
N GLU A 50 0.16 4.03 -14.19
CA GLU A 50 0.52 4.56 -15.51
C GLU A 50 1.15 5.95 -15.42
N ASN A 51 0.54 6.88 -14.65
CA ASN A 51 1.07 8.23 -14.47
C ASN A 51 2.46 8.22 -13.82
N LEU A 52 2.66 7.35 -12.82
CA LEU A 52 3.93 7.25 -12.09
C LEU A 52 5.00 6.50 -12.89
N ALA A 53 4.63 5.57 -13.77
CA ALA A 53 5.55 4.92 -14.68
C ALA A 53 6.02 5.89 -15.79
N ALA A 54 5.11 6.69 -16.33
CA ALA A 54 5.44 7.70 -17.34
C ALA A 54 6.30 8.84 -16.77
N ARG A 55 6.12 9.18 -15.49
CA ARG A 55 6.92 10.18 -14.78
C ARG A 55 7.34 9.66 -13.40
N PRO A 56 8.49 8.98 -13.31
CA PRO A 56 9.01 8.45 -12.06
C PRO A 56 9.10 9.51 -10.96
N LEU A 57 8.84 9.10 -9.72
CA LEU A 57 8.79 10.00 -8.58
C LEU A 57 10.17 10.62 -8.30
N PRO A 58 10.25 11.92 -7.97
CA PRO A 58 11.46 12.50 -7.39
C PRO A 58 11.90 11.72 -6.16
N LEU A 59 13.21 11.47 -6.05
CA LEU A 59 13.76 10.67 -4.95
C LEU A 59 13.51 11.30 -3.57
N SER A 60 13.33 12.62 -3.48
CA SER A 60 12.94 13.30 -2.23
C SER A 60 11.56 12.87 -1.72
N LEU A 61 10.59 12.65 -2.62
CA LEU A 61 9.27 12.15 -2.22
C LEU A 61 9.35 10.68 -1.78
N LEU A 62 10.15 9.86 -2.47
CA LEU A 62 10.39 8.49 -2.02
C LEU A 62 11.08 8.47 -0.64
N SER A 63 12.03 9.36 -0.39
CA SER A 63 12.64 9.49 0.93
C SER A 63 11.62 9.82 2.03
N GLN A 64 10.59 10.60 1.71
CA GLN A 64 9.55 11.01 2.66
C GLN A 64 8.51 9.92 2.91
N TYR A 65 8.06 9.23 1.86
CA TYR A 65 6.88 8.34 1.93
C TYR A 65 7.22 6.85 1.82
N MET A 66 8.37 6.49 1.24
CA MET A 66 8.84 5.12 1.04
C MET A 66 10.34 4.99 1.39
N PRO A 67 10.74 5.32 2.64
CA PRO A 67 12.15 5.49 3.00
C PRO A 67 13.00 4.23 2.84
N ALA A 68 12.40 3.04 3.00
CA ALA A 68 13.10 1.77 2.78
C ALA A 68 13.41 1.55 1.29
N GLN A 69 12.43 1.77 0.42
CA GLN A 69 12.58 1.66 -1.03
C GLN A 69 13.54 2.71 -1.58
N TYR A 70 13.48 3.94 -1.07
CA TYR A 70 14.44 4.99 -1.41
C TYR A 70 15.90 4.55 -1.20
N ARG A 71 16.22 3.92 -0.04
CA ARG A 71 17.57 3.40 0.22
C ARG A 71 17.98 2.36 -0.81
N ARG A 72 17.10 1.41 -1.11
CA ARG A 72 17.38 0.35 -2.11
C ARG A 72 17.56 0.90 -3.52
N ILE A 73 16.79 1.92 -3.91
CA ILE A 73 16.98 2.62 -5.20
C ILE A 73 18.35 3.29 -5.25
N ARG A 74 18.75 4.00 -4.19
CA ARG A 74 20.07 4.64 -4.13
C ARG A 74 21.23 3.66 -4.17
N GLU A 75 21.02 2.44 -3.67
CA GLU A 75 22.00 1.35 -3.72
C GLU A 75 21.97 0.59 -5.06
N GLY A 76 21.10 0.98 -6.01
CA GLY A 76 20.95 0.28 -7.30
C GLY A 76 20.27 -1.09 -7.20
N LYS A 77 19.62 -1.39 -6.08
CA LYS A 77 18.99 -2.70 -5.79
C LYS A 77 17.49 -2.74 -6.13
N LEU A 78 16.89 -1.60 -6.46
CA LEU A 78 15.47 -1.47 -6.79
C LEU A 78 15.30 -0.39 -7.87
N ALA A 79 14.42 -0.63 -8.83
CA ALA A 79 14.06 0.37 -9.82
C ALA A 79 13.07 1.39 -9.25
N ASN A 80 13.13 2.64 -9.71
CA ASN A 80 12.10 3.65 -9.42
C ASN A 80 10.89 3.46 -10.37
N ASP A 81 10.28 2.27 -10.27
CA ASP A 81 9.06 1.89 -10.98
C ASP A 81 7.95 1.61 -9.95
N PRO A 82 6.72 2.11 -10.15
CA PRO A 82 5.66 1.98 -9.14
C PRO A 82 5.26 0.53 -8.85
N ARG A 83 5.38 -0.41 -9.81
CA ARG A 83 5.07 -1.83 -9.56
C ARG A 83 6.17 -2.49 -8.75
N GLU A 84 7.43 -2.22 -9.08
CA GLU A 84 8.60 -2.69 -8.30
C GLU A 84 8.56 -2.15 -6.85
N LEU A 85 8.18 -0.88 -6.68
CA LEU A 85 8.00 -0.25 -5.37
C LEU A 85 6.93 -0.95 -4.51
N ILE A 86 5.79 -1.31 -5.12
CA ILE A 86 4.71 -2.03 -4.43
C ILE A 86 5.17 -3.44 -4.07
N LEU A 87 5.79 -4.16 -5.01
CA LEU A 87 6.26 -5.52 -4.78
C LEU A 87 7.32 -5.58 -3.68
N ASP A 88 8.30 -4.67 -3.68
CA ASP A 88 9.28 -4.55 -2.60
C ASP A 88 8.59 -4.25 -1.25
N GLY A 89 7.60 -3.35 -1.24
CA GLY A 89 6.84 -3.02 -0.03
C GLY A 89 6.08 -4.22 0.55
N VAL A 90 5.44 -5.02 -0.30
CA VAL A 90 4.72 -6.24 0.13
C VAL A 90 5.72 -7.32 0.56
N THR A 91 6.75 -7.58 -0.25
CA THR A 91 7.73 -8.63 0.05
C THR A 91 8.59 -8.32 1.27
N ALA A 92 8.68 -7.06 1.71
CA ALA A 92 9.40 -6.67 2.92
C ALA A 92 8.86 -7.33 4.20
N VAL A 93 7.63 -7.87 4.22
CA VAL A 93 7.13 -8.64 5.37
C VAL A 93 7.61 -10.09 5.39
N LEU A 94 8.02 -10.64 4.24
CA LEU A 94 8.36 -12.06 4.09
C LEU A 94 9.64 -12.49 4.84
N PRO A 95 10.71 -11.67 4.96
CA PRO A 95 11.90 -12.04 5.70
C PRO A 95 11.63 -12.46 7.14
N ASP A 96 10.69 -11.82 7.83
CA ASP A 96 10.36 -12.16 9.22
C ASP A 96 9.75 -13.56 9.32
N TYR A 97 8.83 -13.90 8.40
CA TYR A 97 8.26 -15.23 8.28
C TYR A 97 9.33 -16.26 7.90
N ALA A 98 10.17 -15.94 6.92
CA ALA A 98 11.23 -16.83 6.48
C ALA A 98 12.26 -17.09 7.59
N TRP A 99 12.57 -16.09 8.41
CA TRP A 99 13.46 -16.25 9.56
C TRP A 99 12.84 -17.16 10.63
N ALA A 100 11.56 -16.98 10.94
CA ALA A 100 10.85 -17.80 11.92
C ALA A 100 10.65 -19.26 11.48
N CYS A 101 10.61 -19.52 10.16
CA CYS A 101 10.38 -20.85 9.58
C CYS A 101 11.64 -21.56 9.07
N ARG A 102 12.84 -20.98 9.19
CA ARG A 102 14.07 -21.72 8.88
C ARG A 102 14.35 -22.72 10.00
N ASP A 103 14.45 -23.99 9.63
CA ASP A 103 15.04 -25.00 10.51
C ASP A 103 16.48 -24.59 10.84
N ARG A 104 16.88 -24.79 12.10
CA ARG A 104 18.22 -24.46 12.59
C ARG A 104 19.29 -25.35 11.96
#